data_AF-A0A924LST8-F1
#
_entry.id   AF-A0A924LST8-F1
#
_cell.length_a   1.000
_cell.length_b   1.000
_cell.length_c   1.000
_cell.angle_alpha   90.00
_cell.angle_beta   90.00
_cell.angle_gamma   90.00
#
_symmetry.space_group_name_H-M   'P 1'
#
loop_
_entity.id
_entity.type
_entity.pdbx_description
1 polymer ?
#
loop_
_entity_poly.entity_id
_entity_poly.type
_entity_poly.pdbx_seq_one_letter_code
_entity_poly.pdbx_strand_id
1 'polypeptide(L)'
;MKNFKLFLITIISVLFLVSCSKDELEVPVYTSKGTYDSGVLVLNEGAFMSSNSSVSFISFDLNTVQNNIFSLANPSLVLGDVAQSIGFNGDLAYIVVNNSNKIRIVNRYTMANVAVITAGLNNPRYISFV
;
A
#
# COMPACT_ATOMS: atom_id res chain seq x y z
N MET A 1 -57.69 12.38 -44.43
CA MET A 1 -56.61 13.29 -43.95
C MET A 1 -56.58 13.51 -42.43
N LYS A 2 -57.70 13.43 -41.69
CA LYS A 2 -57.72 13.58 -40.22
C LYS A 2 -56.98 12.47 -39.46
N ASN A 3 -57.12 11.21 -39.91
CA ASN A 3 -56.51 10.05 -39.24
C ASN A 3 -54.99 9.94 -39.47
N PHE A 4 -54.48 10.52 -40.57
CA PHE A 4 -53.04 10.57 -40.86
C PHE A 4 -52.30 11.54 -39.94
N LYS A 5 -52.93 12.68 -39.61
CA LYS A 5 -52.40 13.63 -38.60
C LYS A 5 -52.35 13.00 -37.21
N LEU A 6 -53.34 12.18 -36.85
CA LEU A 6 -53.39 11.48 -35.57
C LEU A 6 -52.25 10.44 -35.46
N PHE A 7 -51.99 9.69 -36.53
CA PHE A 7 -50.91 8.70 -36.58
C PHE A 7 -49.51 9.34 -36.46
N LEU A 8 -49.34 10.53 -37.07
CA LEU A 8 -48.08 11.28 -37.02
C LEU A 8 -47.78 11.83 -35.61
N ILE A 9 -48.81 12.25 -34.88
CA ILE A 9 -48.69 12.71 -33.49
C ILE A 9 -48.28 11.55 -32.57
N THR A 10 -48.85 10.36 -32.78
CA THR A 10 -48.49 9.17 -32.00
C THR A 10 -47.03 8.76 -32.20
N ILE A 11 -46.53 8.79 -33.45
CA ILE A 11 -45.12 8.49 -33.76
C ILE A 11 -44.15 9.50 -33.13
N ILE A 12 -44.50 10.79 -33.15
CA ILE A 12 -43.69 11.85 -32.52
C ILE A 12 -43.65 11.71 -31.00
N SER A 13 -44.75 11.27 -30.38
CA SER A 13 -44.82 11.07 -28.93
C SER A 13 -43.90 9.95 -28.42
N VAL A 14 -43.61 8.93 -29.23
CA VAL A 14 -42.74 7.80 -28.83
C VAL A 14 -41.27 8.22 -28.80
N LEU A 15 -40.88 9.25 -29.56
CA LEU A 15 -39.50 9.77 -29.57
C LEU A 15 -39.09 10.47 -28.26
N PHE A 16 -40.07 10.88 -27.43
CA PHE A 16 -39.81 11.52 -26.14
C PHE A 16 -39.65 10.53 -24.97
N LEU A 17 -39.78 9.23 -25.21
CA LEU A 17 -39.67 8.20 -24.15
C LEU A 17 -38.26 7.59 -24.04
N VAL A 18 -37.30 8.03 -24.85
CA VAL A 18 -35.90 7.55 -24.80
C VAL A 18 -35.07 8.52 -23.96
N SER A 19 -35.07 8.30 -22.63
CA SER A 19 -34.13 8.97 -21.71
C SER A 19 -33.11 7.95 -21.24
N CYS A 20 -31.95 7.92 -21.90
CA CYS A 20 -30.82 7.11 -21.47
C CYS A 20 -29.92 8.00 -20.59
N SER A 21 -30.11 7.93 -19.27
CA SER A 21 -29.18 8.50 -18.31
C SER A 21 -27.95 7.61 -18.25
N LYS A 22 -26.84 8.08 -18.82
CA LYS A 22 -25.53 7.50 -18.56
C LYS A 22 -25.12 8.00 -17.19
N ASP A 23 -25.38 7.20 -16.17
CA ASP A 23 -24.71 7.37 -14.89
C ASP A 23 -23.23 7.05 -15.15
N GLU A 24 -22.43 8.11 -15.33
CA GLU A 24 -20.99 7.97 -15.32
C GLU A 24 -20.60 7.49 -13.92
N LEU A 25 -20.34 6.19 -13.81
CA LEU A 25 -19.73 5.63 -12.62
C LEU A 25 -18.38 6.32 -12.47
N GLU A 26 -18.28 7.25 -11.52
CA GLU A 26 -16.99 7.71 -11.01
C GLU A 26 -16.30 6.50 -10.38
N VAL A 27 -15.58 5.73 -11.20
CA VAL A 27 -14.70 4.68 -10.70
C VAL A 27 -13.58 5.42 -9.97
N PRO A 28 -13.42 5.26 -8.65
CA PRO A 28 -12.31 5.90 -7.95
C PRO A 28 -11.02 5.42 -8.60
N VAL A 29 -10.29 6.35 -9.22
CA VAL A 29 -8.99 6.06 -9.84
C VAL A 29 -8.03 5.77 -8.70
N TYR A 30 -7.77 4.48 -8.46
CA TYR A 30 -6.76 4.06 -7.52
C TYR A 30 -5.40 4.56 -8.02
N THR A 31 -4.83 5.51 -7.29
CA THR A 31 -3.48 6.01 -7.54
C THR A 31 -2.54 5.26 -6.60
N SER A 32 -1.64 4.46 -7.18
CA SER A 32 -0.63 3.73 -6.41
C SER A 32 0.21 4.71 -5.58
N LYS A 33 0.36 4.42 -4.29
CA LYS A 33 1.21 5.17 -3.36
C LYS A 33 2.69 4.78 -3.44
N GLY A 34 3.03 3.77 -4.24
CA GLY A 34 4.41 3.32 -4.44
C GLY A 34 4.51 1.85 -4.86
N THR A 35 5.74 1.42 -5.18
CA THR A 35 6.08 0.08 -5.66
C THR A 35 5.52 -1.07 -4.81
N TYR A 36 5.34 -0.83 -3.50
CA TYR A 36 4.93 -1.84 -2.52
C TYR A 36 3.51 -1.63 -1.95
N ASP A 37 2.63 -0.93 -2.67
CA ASP A 37 1.26 -0.61 -2.21
C ASP A 37 0.30 -1.82 -2.23
N SER A 38 0.43 -2.69 -3.23
CA SER A 38 -0.49 -3.81 -3.44
C SER A 38 0.11 -5.16 -3.04
N GLY A 39 0.48 -5.30 -1.77
CA GLY A 39 1.01 -6.58 -1.29
C GLY A 39 1.24 -6.69 0.22
N VAL A 40 1.87 -7.79 0.60
CA VAL A 40 2.24 -8.14 1.96
C VAL A 40 3.72 -7.84 2.18
N LEU A 41 4.03 -7.20 3.31
CA LEU A 41 5.40 -7.06 3.79
C LEU A 41 5.71 -8.21 4.75
N VAL A 42 6.79 -8.94 4.47
CA VAL A 42 7.31 -10.02 5.32
C VAL A 42 8.56 -9.51 6.00
N LEU A 43 8.52 -9.43 7.32
CA LEU A 43 9.69 -9.06 8.12
C LEU A 43 10.53 -10.30 8.41
N ASN A 44 11.83 -10.23 8.13
CA ASN A 44 12.76 -11.32 8.38
C ASN A 44 13.74 -10.90 9.47
N GLU A 45 13.80 -11.67 10.55
CA GLU A 45 14.70 -11.39 11.68
C GLU A 45 16.18 -11.39 11.25
N GLY A 46 16.55 -12.27 10.33
CA GLY A 46 17.94 -12.58 10.03
C GLY A 46 18.56 -13.51 11.08
N ALA A 47 19.88 -13.65 11.04
CA ALA A 47 20.63 -14.43 12.02
C ALA A 47 21.21 -13.51 13.10
N PHE A 48 21.13 -13.94 14.36
CA PHE A 48 21.68 -13.20 15.50
C PHE A 48 23.17 -12.85 15.27
N MET A 49 23.57 -11.62 15.60
CA MET A 49 24.89 -11.02 15.38
C MET A 49 25.31 -10.83 13.92
N SER A 50 24.44 -11.12 12.94
CA SER A 50 24.79 -11.02 11.52
C SER A 50 24.37 -9.70 10.87
N SER A 51 23.54 -8.89 11.53
CA SER A 51 23.04 -7.61 10.99
C SER A 51 22.42 -7.71 9.59
N ASN A 52 21.81 -8.87 9.28
CA ASN A 52 21.26 -9.20 7.97
C ASN A 52 19.73 -9.30 7.99
N SER A 53 19.05 -8.65 8.94
CA SER A 53 17.60 -8.55 8.93
C SER A 53 17.12 -7.85 7.64
N SER A 54 15.93 -8.20 7.18
CA SER A 54 15.40 -7.67 5.93
C SER A 54 13.89 -7.57 5.93
N VAL A 55 13.36 -6.91 4.91
CA VAL A 55 11.94 -6.94 4.56
C VAL A 55 11.84 -7.53 3.16
N SER A 56 10.84 -8.39 2.96
CA SER A 56 10.43 -8.87 1.64
C SER A 56 9.03 -8.36 1.32
N PHE A 57 8.72 -8.25 0.04
CA PHE A 57 7.41 -7.92 -0.49
C PHE A 57 6.86 -9.10 -1.28
N ILE A 58 5.57 -9.37 -1.12
CA ILE A 58 4.81 -10.34 -1.92
C ILE A 58 3.58 -9.60 -2.47
N SER A 59 3.43 -9.50 -3.78
CA SER A 59 2.24 -8.88 -4.39
C SER A 59 0.98 -9.70 -4.08
N PHE A 60 -0.17 -9.05 -3.99
CA PHE A 60 -1.43 -9.75 -3.67
C PHE A 60 -1.88 -10.77 -4.73
N ASP A 61 -1.46 -10.58 -5.98
CA ASP A 61 -1.67 -11.56 -7.05
C ASP A 61 -0.66 -12.72 -7.00
N LEU A 62 0.27 -12.71 -6.04
CA LEU A 62 1.31 -13.71 -5.79
C LEU A 62 2.31 -13.90 -6.94
N ASN A 63 2.30 -13.03 -7.95
CA ASN A 63 3.20 -13.14 -9.10
C ASN A 63 4.58 -12.54 -8.84
N THR A 64 4.69 -11.64 -7.87
CA THR A 64 5.94 -10.95 -7.54
C THR A 64 6.34 -11.20 -6.10
N VAL A 65 7.55 -11.72 -5.92
CA VAL A 65 8.25 -11.74 -4.63
C VAL A 65 9.54 -10.97 -4.79
N GLN A 66 9.75 -9.95 -3.97
CA GLN A 66 10.98 -9.16 -3.95
C GLN A 66 11.57 -9.17 -2.55
N ASN A 67 12.77 -9.71 -2.42
CA ASN A 67 13.48 -9.76 -1.14
C ASN A 67 14.35 -8.52 -0.94
N ASN A 68 14.68 -8.24 0.32
CA ASN A 68 15.61 -7.16 0.70
C ASN A 68 15.18 -5.76 0.25
N ILE A 69 13.87 -5.49 0.21
CA ILE A 69 13.31 -4.24 -0.32
C ILE A 69 13.79 -3.00 0.45
N PHE A 70 14.09 -3.14 1.74
CA PHE A 70 14.68 -2.05 2.53
C PHE A 70 16.05 -1.64 1.99
N SER A 71 16.96 -2.60 1.78
CA SER A 71 18.31 -2.33 1.30
C SER A 71 18.32 -1.85 -0.15
N LEU A 72 17.38 -2.33 -0.96
CA LEU A 72 17.19 -1.84 -2.33
C LEU A 72 16.76 -0.37 -2.36
N ALA A 73 15.83 0.02 -1.48
CA ALA A 73 15.39 1.41 -1.37
C ALA A 73 16.42 2.32 -0.66
N ASN A 74 17.33 1.74 0.13
CA ASN A 74 18.32 2.49 0.93
C ASN A 74 19.72 1.85 0.83
N PRO A 75 20.43 1.98 -0.31
CA PRO A 75 21.67 1.23 -0.58
C PRO A 75 22.81 1.44 0.41
N SER A 76 22.82 2.57 1.13
CA SER A 76 23.85 2.91 2.13
C SER A 76 23.47 2.51 3.56
N LEU A 77 22.28 1.92 3.77
CA LEU A 77 21.76 1.60 5.10
C LEU A 77 21.56 0.09 5.27
N VAL A 78 21.87 -0.39 6.47
CA VAL A 78 21.46 -1.71 6.94
C VAL A 78 20.21 -1.59 7.81
N LEU A 79 19.28 -2.55 7.69
CA LEU A 79 18.11 -2.61 8.56
C LEU A 79 18.55 -2.87 10.00
N GLY A 80 19.44 -3.84 10.19
CA GLY A 80 20.10 -4.14 11.46
C GLY A 80 20.01 -5.63 11.79
N ASP A 81 20.01 -5.93 13.08
CA ASP A 81 20.11 -7.28 13.61
C ASP A 81 18.87 -7.65 14.42
N VAL A 82 18.22 -8.76 14.04
CA VAL A 82 16.96 -9.26 14.61
C VAL A 82 15.83 -8.24 14.47
N ALA A 83 15.27 -8.10 13.26
CA ALA A 83 14.06 -7.30 13.05
C ALA A 83 12.83 -8.03 13.61
N GLN A 84 12.40 -7.61 14.79
CA GLN A 84 11.51 -8.35 15.68
C GLN A 84 10.02 -8.15 15.39
N SER A 85 9.63 -6.93 15.01
CA SER A 85 8.25 -6.62 14.65
C SER A 85 8.17 -5.40 13.75
N ILE A 86 7.04 -5.27 13.07
CA ILE A 86 6.71 -4.13 12.22
C ILE A 86 5.30 -3.67 12.57
N GLY A 87 5.14 -2.36 12.83
CA GLY A 87 3.84 -1.73 13.05
C GLY A 87 3.61 -0.63 12.02
N PHE A 88 2.36 -0.39 11.65
CA PHE A 88 1.99 0.65 10.68
C PHE A 88 1.19 1.76 11.35
N ASN A 89 1.51 3.01 11.02
CA ASN A 89 0.71 4.17 11.36
C ASN A 89 0.68 5.13 10.16
N GLY A 90 -0.49 5.24 9.53
CA GLY A 90 -0.65 5.90 8.23
C GLY A 90 0.24 5.27 7.15
N ASP A 91 1.00 6.12 6.46
CA ASP A 91 1.91 5.73 5.37
C ASP A 91 3.28 5.27 5.88
N LEU A 92 3.49 5.21 7.19
CA LEU A 92 4.77 4.85 7.82
C LEU A 92 4.75 3.42 8.37
N ALA A 93 5.87 2.73 8.18
CA ALA A 93 6.19 1.46 8.81
C ALA A 93 7.30 1.67 9.85
N TYR A 94 7.04 1.18 11.06
CA TYR A 94 7.93 1.25 12.21
C TYR A 94 8.48 -0.15 12.46
N ILE A 95 9.73 -0.35 12.09
CA ILE A 95 10.41 -1.63 12.20
C ILE A 95 11.23 -1.64 13.47
N VAL A 96 10.83 -2.48 14.43
CA VAL A 96 11.52 -2.67 15.70
C VAL A 96 12.66 -3.65 15.48
N VAL A 97 13.90 -3.20 15.69
CA VAL A 97 15.12 -4.00 15.46
C VAL A 97 15.77 -4.27 16.81
N ASN A 98 15.57 -5.48 17.32
CA ASN A 98 15.82 -5.88 18.69
C ASN A 98 17.31 -5.77 19.05
N ASN A 99 18.17 -6.54 18.40
CA ASN A 99 19.60 -6.57 18.74
C ASN A 99 20.36 -5.33 18.24
N SER A 100 19.69 -4.42 17.52
CA SER A 100 20.23 -3.11 17.16
C SER A 100 19.72 -1.96 18.03
N ASN A 101 18.90 -2.22 19.06
CA ASN A 101 18.36 -1.22 19.98
C ASN A 101 17.78 0.02 19.26
N LYS A 102 17.03 -0.20 18.19
CA LYS A 102 16.49 0.89 17.37
C LYS A 102 15.11 0.58 16.80
N ILE A 103 14.37 1.64 16.49
CA ILE A 103 13.17 1.59 15.65
C ILE A 103 13.50 2.34 14.36
N ARG A 104 13.42 1.65 13.23
CA ARG A 104 13.61 2.22 11.90
C ARG A 104 12.25 2.62 11.34
N ILE A 105 12.11 3.85 10.90
CA ILE A 105 10.86 4.37 10.34
C ILE A 105 11.07 4.55 8.84
N VAL A 106 10.20 3.94 8.04
CA VAL A 106 10.23 4.01 6.57
C VAL A 106 8.85 4.35 6.03
N ASN A 107 8.79 4.89 4.81
CA ASN A 107 7.53 4.92 4.08
C ASN A 107 7.17 3.49 3.64
N ARG A 108 5.96 3.03 3.96
CA ARG A 108 5.54 1.63 3.76
C ARG A 108 5.35 1.22 2.29
N TYR A 109 5.26 2.19 1.38
CA TYR A 109 4.99 1.98 -0.04
C TYR A 109 6.24 2.04 -0.91
N THR A 110 7.28 2.72 -0.43
CA THR A 110 8.55 2.91 -1.15
C THR A 110 9.75 2.31 -0.43
N MET A 111 9.59 1.95 0.85
CA MET A 111 10.67 1.55 1.77
C MET A 111 11.74 2.62 2.02
N ALA A 112 11.54 3.85 1.53
CA ALA A 112 12.47 4.95 1.77
C ALA A 112 12.58 5.25 3.27
N ASN A 113 13.81 5.36 3.77
CA ASN A 113 14.08 5.72 5.15
C ASN A 113 13.58 7.14 5.47
N VAL A 114 12.83 7.25 6.57
CA VAL A 114 12.31 8.52 7.08
C VAL A 114 13.09 8.95 8.33
N ALA A 115 13.23 8.06 9.31
CA ALA A 115 13.89 8.37 10.57
C ALA A 115 14.35 7.11 11.31
N VAL A 116 15.11 7.32 12.40
CA VAL A 116 15.50 6.26 13.33
C VAL A 116 15.38 6.76 14.75
N ILE A 117 14.83 5.93 15.64
CA ILE A 117 14.77 6.17 17.08
C ILE A 117 15.75 5.20 17.74
N THR A 118 16.64 5.72 18.59
CA THR A 118 17.63 4.93 19.34
C THR A 118 17.61 5.22 20.84
N ALA A 119 17.09 6.39 21.25
CA ALA A 119 17.08 6.81 22.65
C ALA A 119 16.12 5.95 23.48
N GLY A 120 16.60 5.48 24.63
CA GLY A 120 15.78 4.75 25.61
C GLY A 120 15.38 3.33 25.21
N LEU A 121 15.98 2.77 24.16
CA LEU A 121 15.68 1.42 23.69
C LEU A 121 16.72 0.41 24.20
N ASN A 122 16.23 -0.68 24.78
CA ASN A 122 17.02 -1.84 25.16
C ASN A 122 16.22 -3.10 24.81
N ASN A 123 16.72 -3.88 23.85
CA ASN A 123 16.08 -5.08 23.34
C ASN A 123 14.57 -4.89 23.03
N PRO A 124 14.19 -3.87 22.22
CA PRO A 124 12.79 -3.58 21.96
C PRO A 124 12.11 -4.76 21.24
N ARG A 125 10.80 -4.94 21.49
CA ARG A 125 10.03 -6.10 21.03
C ARG A 125 8.89 -5.74 20.09
N TYR A 126 7.94 -4.94 20.57
CA TYR A 126 6.72 -4.57 19.85
C TYR A 126 6.47 -3.07 19.93
N ILE A 127 5.66 -2.57 19.01
CA ILE A 127 5.16 -1.19 18.98
C ILE A 127 3.64 -1.22 18.84
N SER A 128 2.96 -0.25 19.45
CA SER A 128 1.52 -0.04 19.34
C SER A 128 1.23 1.45 19.18
N PHE A 129 0.07 1.76 18.62
CA PHE A 129 -0.41 3.12 18.36
C PHE A 129 -1.81 3.26 18.97
N VAL A 130 -2.12 4.45 19.47
CA VAL A 130 -3.42 4.81 20.08
C VAL A 130 -4.25 5.58 19.09
#